data_AF-A0A2S5DHZ0-F1
#
_entry.id   AF-A0A2S5DHZ0-F1
#
_cell.length_a   1.000
_cell.length_b   1.000
_cell.length_c   1.000
_cell.angle_alpha   90.00
_cell.angle_beta   90.00
_cell.angle_gamma   90.00
#
_symmetry.space_group_name_H-M   'P 1'
#
loop_
_entity.id
_entity.type
_entity.pdbx_description
1 polymer ?
#
loop_
_entity_poly.entity_id
_entity_poly.type
_entity_poly.pdbx_seq_one_letter_code
_entity_poly.pdbx_strand_id
1 'polypeptide(L)'
;MGPAFDTKPLELADLIRELESAVGPLRQAACDRESSRFYELLTSNEERTGLLLRRLEAEGRDQLSPEHRSALRRVLASREEIQQLVAEWAEHVKDELKALSHSAKLNRRYKG
;
A
#
# COMPACT_ATOMS: atom_id res chain seq x y z
N MET A 1 -36.89 2.21 -12.91
CA MET A 1 -36.58 1.70 -11.56
C MET A 1 -35.23 0.99 -11.66
N GLY A 2 -34.13 1.70 -11.46
CA GLY A 2 -32.80 1.09 -11.43
C GLY A 2 -32.52 0.53 -10.03
N PRO A 3 -31.70 -0.52 -9.87
CA PRO A 3 -31.33 -1.00 -8.55
C PRO A 3 -30.51 0.10 -7.87
N ALA A 4 -31.03 0.61 -6.76
CA ALA A 4 -30.24 1.39 -5.82
C ALA A 4 -29.15 0.45 -5.29
N PHE A 5 -27.90 0.70 -5.67
CA PHE A 5 -26.78 0.14 -4.95
C PHE A 5 -26.85 0.70 -3.53
N ASP A 6 -27.42 -0.08 -2.62
CA ASP A 6 -27.27 0.09 -1.18
C ASP A 6 -25.79 -0.14 -0.83
N THR A 7 -24.92 0.81 -1.22
CA THR A 7 -23.60 0.93 -0.63
C THR A 7 -23.81 1.50 0.77
N LYS A 8 -24.18 0.63 1.70
CA LYS A 8 -24.16 0.93 3.13
C LYS A 8 -22.78 1.55 3.42
N PRO A 9 -22.70 2.77 3.96
CA PRO A 9 -21.42 3.41 4.19
C PRO A 9 -20.66 2.57 5.22
N LEU A 10 -19.61 1.85 4.79
CA LEU A 10 -18.80 0.96 5.63
C LEU A 10 -18.54 1.57 7.00
N GLU A 11 -19.02 0.97 8.07
CA GLU A 11 -18.86 1.52 9.41
C GLU A 11 -17.37 1.70 9.74
N LEU A 12 -17.03 2.64 10.62
CA LEU A 12 -15.64 2.94 10.99
C LEU A 12 -14.85 1.68 11.38
N ALA A 13 -15.51 0.77 12.11
CA ALA A 13 -14.96 -0.52 12.51
C ALA A 13 -14.60 -1.43 11.32
N ASP A 14 -15.43 -1.46 10.29
CA ASP A 14 -15.22 -2.29 9.10
C ASP A 14 -14.08 -1.73 8.25
N LEU A 15 -13.98 -0.40 8.10
CA LEU A 15 -12.85 0.24 7.43
C LEU A 15 -11.52 -0.10 8.10
N ILE A 16 -11.47 -0.09 9.44
CA ILE A 16 -10.27 -0.44 10.20
C ILE A 16 -9.91 -1.91 10.00
N ARG A 17 -10.90 -2.81 10.03
CA ARG A 17 -10.69 -4.24 9.80
C ARG A 17 -10.20 -4.54 8.38
N GLU A 18 -10.74 -3.86 7.38
CA GLU A 18 -10.29 -3.99 5.99
C GLU A 18 -8.87 -3.48 5.79
N LEU A 19 -8.50 -2.37 6.43
CA LEU A 19 -7.12 -1.88 6.38
C LEU A 19 -6.15 -2.86 7.05
N GLU A 20 -6.54 -3.44 8.18
CA GLU A 20 -5.75 -4.45 8.88
C GLU A 20 -5.59 -5.75 8.08
N SER A 21 -6.62 -6.20 7.36
CA SER A 21 -6.49 -7.39 6.51
C SER A 21 -5.68 -7.13 5.24
N ALA A 22 -5.68 -5.91 4.73
CA ALA A 22 -5.00 -5.54 3.50
C ALA A 22 -3.48 -5.36 3.62
N VAL A 23 -2.93 -5.09 4.82
CA VAL A 23 -1.48 -4.88 5.00
C VAL A 23 -0.66 -6.15 4.73
N GLY A 24 -1.18 -7.35 5.04
CA GLY A 24 -0.49 -8.61 4.79
C GLY A 24 -0.23 -8.86 3.30
N PRO A 25 -1.27 -8.87 2.44
CA PRO A 25 -1.12 -8.99 1.00
C PRO A 25 -0.23 -7.90 0.39
N LEU A 26 -0.36 -6.64 0.84
CA LEU A 26 0.46 -5.53 0.34
C LEU A 26 1.95 -5.74 0.66
N ARG A 27 2.26 -6.16 1.89
CA ARG A 27 3.62 -6.51 2.31
C ARG A 27 4.18 -7.68 1.50
N GLN A 28 3.38 -8.73 1.28
CA GLN A 28 3.81 -9.87 0.48
C GLN A 28 4.13 -9.46 -0.95
N ALA A 29 3.28 -8.66 -1.59
CA ALA A 29 3.53 -8.14 -2.93
C ALA A 29 4.80 -7.27 -3.00
N ALA A 30 5.11 -6.51 -1.95
CA ALA A 30 6.36 -5.75 -1.85
C ALA A 30 7.59 -6.68 -1.72
N CYS A 31 7.52 -7.70 -0.85
CA CYS A 31 8.57 -8.70 -0.70
C CYS A 31 8.85 -9.44 -2.01
N ASP A 32 7.80 -9.86 -2.72
CA ASP A 32 7.89 -10.60 -3.96
C ASP A 32 8.20 -9.69 -5.17
N ARG A 33 8.25 -8.37 -4.96
CA ARG A 33 8.48 -7.35 -5.99
C ARG A 33 7.46 -7.45 -7.15
N GLU A 34 6.24 -7.87 -6.84
CA GLU A 34 5.13 -8.03 -7.78
C GLU A 34 4.54 -6.65 -8.11
N SER A 35 5.18 -5.90 -9.02
CA SER A 35 4.90 -4.48 -9.23
C SER A 35 3.44 -4.14 -9.51
N SER A 36 2.79 -4.83 -10.45
CA SER A 36 1.39 -4.57 -10.81
C SER A 36 0.46 -4.82 -9.64
N ARG A 37 0.62 -5.97 -8.96
CA ARG A 37 -0.21 -6.34 -7.81
C ARG A 37 0.02 -5.42 -6.62
N PHE A 38 1.28 -5.04 -6.38
CA PHE A 38 1.63 -4.07 -5.34
C PHE A 38 0.92 -2.74 -5.58
N TYR A 39 0.94 -2.23 -6.82
CA TYR A 39 0.30 -0.97 -7.17
C TYR A 39 -1.24 -1.01 -7.00
N GLU A 40 -1.89 -2.10 -7.43
CA GLU A 40 -3.33 -2.30 -7.23
C GLU A 40 -3.70 -2.33 -5.74
N LEU A 41 -2.98 -3.12 -4.96
CA LEU A 41 -3.19 -3.22 -3.51
C LEU A 41 -2.93 -1.89 -2.80
N LEU A 42 -1.87 -1.18 -3.17
CA LEU A 42 -1.52 0.12 -2.59
C LEU A 42 -2.61 1.14 -2.88
N THR A 43 -3.05 1.26 -4.14
CA THR A 43 -4.11 2.19 -4.55
C THR A 43 -5.38 1.96 -3.73
N SER A 44 -5.80 0.70 -3.63
CA SER A 44 -6.99 0.33 -2.87
C SER A 44 -6.82 0.57 -1.35
N ASN A 45 -5.61 0.42 -0.82
CA ASN A 45 -5.32 0.70 0.59
C ASN A 45 -5.33 2.20 0.90
N GLU A 46 -4.80 3.04 -0.01
CA GLU A 46 -4.81 4.50 0.11
C GLU A 46 -6.22 5.08 -0.01
N GLU A 47 -7.05 4.55 -0.91
CA GLU A 47 -8.47 4.95 -1.01
C GLU A 47 -9.21 4.72 0.32
N ARG A 48 -9.06 3.52 0.92
CA ARG A 48 -9.65 3.20 2.22
C ARG A 48 -9.09 4.06 3.35
N THR A 49 -7.80 4.37 3.31
CA THR A 49 -7.16 5.25 4.29
C THR A 49 -7.71 6.67 4.19
N GLY A 50 -7.91 7.19 2.99
CA GLY A 50 -8.59 8.46 2.77
C GLY A 50 -10.02 8.48 3.31
N LEU A 51 -10.77 7.39 3.11
CA LEU A 51 -12.13 7.25 3.67
C LEU A 51 -12.11 7.22 5.21
N LEU A 52 -11.19 6.48 5.81
CA LEU A 52 -10.99 6.42 7.25
C LEU A 52 -10.69 7.81 7.83
N LEU A 53 -9.76 8.55 7.21
CA LEU A 53 -9.38 9.89 7.67
C LEU A 53 -10.55 10.87 7.64
N ARG A 54 -11.30 10.92 6.54
CA ARG A 54 -12.50 11.76 6.42
C ARG A 54 -13.55 11.44 7.48
N ARG A 55 -13.73 10.16 7.80
CA ARG A 55 -14.65 9.74 8.86
C ARG A 55 -14.17 10.14 10.25
N LEU A 56 -12.89 9.94 10.54
CA LEU A 56 -12.31 10.35 11.83
C LEU A 56 -12.36 11.87 12.03
N GLU A 57 -12.28 12.65 10.95
CA GLU A 57 -12.47 14.10 10.98
C GLU A 57 -13.93 14.49 11.26
N ALA A 58 -14.90 13.78 10.67
CA ALA A 58 -16.33 14.07 10.84
C ALA A 58 -16.90 13.58 12.17
N GLU A 59 -16.54 12.37 12.59
CA GLU A 59 -17.10 11.69 13.76
C GLU A 59 -16.27 11.91 15.04
N GLY A 60 -15.01 12.37 14.89
CA GLY A 60 -14.08 12.57 15.98
C GLY A 60 -13.37 11.28 16.43
N ARG A 61 -12.11 11.41 16.83
CA ARG A 61 -11.26 10.28 17.26
C ARG A 61 -11.69 9.64 18.59
N ASP A 62 -12.60 10.27 19.31
CA ASP A 62 -13.08 9.83 20.62
C ASP A 62 -14.02 8.62 20.52
N GLN A 63 -14.62 8.38 19.35
CA GLN A 63 -15.46 7.21 19.09
C GLN A 63 -14.65 5.92 18.84
N LEU A 64 -13.31 6.01 18.74
CA LEU A 64 -12.46 4.85 18.58
C LEU A 64 -12.32 4.07 19.90
N SER A 65 -12.79 2.83 19.90
CA SER A 65 -12.53 1.89 20.98
C SER A 65 -11.02 1.59 21.12
N PRO A 66 -10.56 1.12 22.29
CA PRO A 66 -9.17 0.68 22.49
C PRO A 66 -8.69 -0.36 21.46
N GLU A 67 -9.57 -1.26 21.05
CA GLU A 67 -9.31 -2.29 20.04
C GLU A 67 -9.04 -1.67 18.67
N HIS A 68 -9.89 -0.72 18.24
CA HIS A 68 -9.72 0.01 16.98
C HIS A 68 -8.40 0.81 16.97
N ARG A 69 -8.06 1.47 18.09
CA ARG A 69 -6.78 2.17 18.23
C ARG A 69 -5.60 1.22 18.12
N SER A 70 -5.72 0.03 18.70
CA SER A 70 -4.68 -1.00 18.63
C SER A 70 -4.51 -1.56 17.22
N ALA A 71 -5.61 -1.79 16.49
CA ALA A 71 -5.58 -2.20 15.09
C ALA A 71 -4.90 -1.15 14.21
N LEU A 72 -5.25 0.14 14.38
CA LEU A 72 -4.61 1.23 13.64
C LEU A 72 -3.11 1.33 13.91
N ARG A 73 -2.66 1.11 15.15
CA ARG A 73 -1.22 1.06 15.46
C ARG A 73 -0.51 -0.08 14.71
N ARG A 74 -1.12 -1.27 14.63
CA ARG A 74 -0.56 -2.39 13.86
C ARG A 74 -0.51 -2.08 12.35
N VAL A 75 -1.55 -1.44 11.82
CA VAL A 75 -1.60 -0.98 10.43
C VAL A 75 -0.47 0.01 10.15
N LEU A 76 -0.26 0.99 11.03
CA LEU A 76 0.83 1.97 10.90
C LEU A 76 2.21 1.32 10.94
N ALA A 77 2.47 0.43 11.91
CA ALA A 77 3.74 -0.30 11.97
C ALA A 77 3.99 -1.14 10.71
N SER A 78 2.95 -1.83 10.21
CA SER A 78 3.05 -2.60 8.96
C SER A 78 3.34 -1.72 7.75
N ARG A 79 2.77 -0.50 7.70
CA ARG A 79 3.03 0.47 6.63
C ARG A 79 4.48 0.94 6.64
N GLU A 80 5.08 1.16 7.81
CA GLU A 80 6.50 1.51 7.93
C GLU A 80 7.40 0.39 7.39
N GLU A 81 7.09 -0.87 7.74
CA GLU A 81 7.79 -2.04 7.18
C GLU A 81 7.68 -2.12 5.65
N ILE A 82 6.48 -1.88 5.11
CA ILE A 82 6.23 -1.87 3.65
C ILE A 82 7.03 -0.75 2.97
N GLN A 83 7.10 0.45 3.56
CA GLN A 83 7.88 1.56 3.03
C GLN A 83 9.37 1.21 2.94
N GLN A 84 9.91 0.53 3.96
CA GLN A 84 11.28 0.07 3.95
C GLN A 84 11.54 -0.95 2.83
N LEU A 85 10.64 -1.92 2.64
CA LEU A 85 10.73 -2.91 1.55
C LEU A 85 10.71 -2.25 0.16
N VAL A 86 9.85 -1.25 -0.03
CA VAL A 86 9.77 -0.51 -1.30
C VAL A 86 11.02 0.31 -1.55
N ALA A 87 11.60 0.92 -0.51
CA ALA A 87 12.85 1.67 -0.63
C ALA A 87 14.02 0.76 -1.05
N GLU A 88 14.13 -0.41 -0.43
CA GLU A 88 15.13 -1.43 -0.80
C GLU A 88 14.93 -1.93 -2.24
N TRP A 89 13.69 -2.16 -2.63
CA TRP A 89 13.37 -2.54 -4.00
C TRP A 89 13.74 -1.44 -5.01
N ALA A 90 13.47 -0.16 -4.70
CA ALA A 90 13.83 0.95 -5.57
C ALA A 90 15.36 1.07 -5.79
N GLU A 91 16.15 0.88 -4.72
CA GLU A 91 17.61 0.84 -4.85
C GLU A 91 18.09 -0.35 -5.70
N HIS A 92 17.46 -1.51 -5.58
CA HIS A 92 17.76 -2.65 -6.43
C HIS A 92 17.51 -2.37 -7.93
N VAL A 93 16.35 -1.80 -8.26
CA VAL A 93 16.01 -1.43 -9.65
C VAL A 93 17.01 -0.41 -10.21
N LYS A 94 17.41 0.56 -9.40
CA LYS A 94 18.42 1.56 -9.78
C LYS A 94 19.77 0.92 -10.10
N ASP A 95 20.20 -0.09 -9.35
CA ASP A 95 21.45 -0.81 -9.63
C ASP A 95 21.36 -1.67 -10.89
N GLU A 96 20.22 -2.34 -11.13
CA GLU A 96 19.96 -3.04 -12.40
C GLU A 96 20.03 -2.10 -13.60
N LEU A 97 19.43 -0.91 -13.51
CA LEU A 97 19.49 0.11 -14.56
C LEU A 97 20.92 0.57 -14.85
N LYS A 98 21.76 0.73 -13.82
CA LYS A 98 23.20 1.02 -14.01
C LYS A 98 23.89 -0.12 -14.76
N ALA A 99 23.63 -1.37 -14.39
CA ALA A 99 24.20 -2.54 -15.04
C ALA A 99 23.79 -2.65 -16.53
N LEU A 100 22.53 -2.36 -16.84
CA LEU A 100 22.04 -2.28 -18.22
C LEU A 100 22.72 -1.14 -19.00
N SER A 101 22.89 0.03 -18.38
CA SER A 101 23.61 1.15 -19.00
C SER A 101 25.07 0.80 -19.32
N HIS A 102 25.76 0.12 -18.39
CA HIS A 102 27.13 -0.35 -18.61
C HIS A 102 27.20 -1.37 -19.75
N SER A 103 26.28 -2.33 -19.75
CA SER A 103 26.17 -3.32 -20.84
C SER A 103 25.94 -2.67 -22.20
N ALA A 104 25.06 -1.66 -22.27
CA ALA A 104 24.81 -0.91 -23.51
C ALA A 104 26.05 -0.13 -23.98
N LYS A 105 26.80 0.50 -23.05
CA LYS A 105 28.06 1.20 -23.37
C LYS A 105 29.11 0.24 -23.91
N LEU A 106 29.25 -0.94 -23.30
CA LEU A 106 30.18 -1.98 -23.79
C LEU A 106 29.76 -2.48 -25.17
N ASN A 107 28.47 -2.77 -25.38
CA ASN A 107 27.96 -3.24 -26.66
C ASN A 107 28.29 -2.26 -27.80
N ARG A 108 28.05 -0.95 -27.59
CA ARG A 108 28.40 0.09 -28.56
C ARG A 108 29.90 0.20 -28.84
N ARG A 109 30.77 -0.15 -27.89
CA ARG A 109 32.23 -0.05 -28.06
C ARG A 109 32.85 -1.25 -28.76
N TYR A 110 32.24 -2.43 -28.64
CA TYR A 110 32.88 -3.69 -29.04
C TYR A 110 32.07 -4.50 -30.07
N LYS A 111 30.82 -4.14 -30.33
CA LYS A 111 29.94 -4.81 -31.31
C LYS A 111 29.20 -3.84 -32.23
N GLY A 112 29.40 -2.53 -32.04
CA GLY A 112 28.86 -1.46 -32.89
C GLY A 112 29.79 -1.16 -34.05
#